data_AF-A0A8S0YH85-F1
#
_entry.id   AF-A0A8S0YH85-F1
#
_cell.length_a   1.000
_cell.length_b   1.000
_cell.length_c   1.000
_cell.angle_alpha   90.00
_cell.angle_beta   90.00
_cell.angle_gamma   90.00
#
_symmetry.space_group_name_H-M   'P 1'
#
loop_
_entity.id
_entity.type
_entity.pdbx_description
1 polymer ?
#
loop_
_entity_poly.entity_id
_entity_poly.type
_entity_poly.pdbx_seq_one_letter_code
_entity_poly.pdbx_strand_id
1 'polypeptide(L)' 'MDKFFTQETCDRCGGSLEKGRIMSMFNTECICMACSEKEKKDKDYDKAVKADHEEIKKGNYNYKGIRG' A
#
# COMPACT_ATOMS: atom_id res chain seq x y z
N MET A 1 7.32 12.56 13.26
CA MET A 1 6.97 11.14 13.43
C MET A 1 6.11 10.77 12.23
N ASP A 2 6.57 9.87 11.38
CA ASP A 2 5.81 9.46 10.19
C ASP A 2 4.48 8.83 10.60
N LYS A 3 3.39 9.31 10.00
CA LYS A 3 2.01 8.87 10.28
C LYS A 3 1.90 7.34 10.19
N PHE A 4 2.65 6.72 9.28
CA PHE A 4 2.72 5.27 9.14
C PHE A 4 3.08 4.54 10.44
N PHE A 5 3.98 5.09 11.27
CA PHE A 5 4.40 4.44 12.50
C PHE A 5 3.48 4.69 13.70
N THR A 6 2.76 5.81 13.70
CA THR A 6 1.84 6.20 14.78
C THR A 6 0.38 5.87 14.48
N GLN A 7 0.06 5.48 13.25
CA GLN A 7 -1.31 5.16 12.86
C GLN A 7 -1.70 3.77 13.35
N GLU A 8 -2.80 3.74 14.10
CA GLU A 8 -3.38 2.55 14.72
C GLU A 8 -4.58 2.00 13.93
N THR A 9 -5.12 2.78 12.98
CA THR A 9 -6.33 2.42 12.23
C THR A 9 -6.09 2.46 10.73
N CYS A 10 -6.74 1.56 10.00
CA CYS A 10 -6.66 1.45 8.54
C CYS A 10 -7.32 2.65 7.87
N ASP A 11 -6.64 3.32 6.92
CA ASP A 11 -7.22 4.48 6.22
C ASP A 11 -8.47 4.12 5.39
N ARG A 12 -8.62 2.86 4.96
CA ARG A 12 -9.76 2.41 4.13
C ARG A 12 -10.97 1.91 4.90
N CYS A 13 -10.73 1.06 5.90
CA CYS A 13 -11.82 0.40 6.63
C CYS A 13 -11.97 0.88 8.07
N GLY A 14 -11.05 1.70 8.58
CA GLY A 14 -11.03 2.15 9.98
C GLY A 14 -10.65 1.05 10.99
N GLY A 15 -10.38 -0.19 10.54
CA GLY A 15 -10.04 -1.31 11.44
C GLY A 15 -8.66 -1.17 12.09
N SER A 16 -8.45 -1.85 13.22
CA SER A 16 -7.15 -1.85 13.93
C SER A 16 -6.00 -2.39 13.07
N LEU A 17 -4.86 -1.71 13.13
CA LEU A 17 -3.59 -2.04 12.49
C LEU A 17 -2.62 -2.80 13.41
N GLU A 18 -3.02 -3.09 14.66
CA GLU A 18 -2.17 -3.80 15.64
C GLU A 18 -1.74 -5.19 15.15
N LYS A 19 -2.59 -5.86 14.37
CA LYS A 19 -2.32 -7.19 13.81
C LYS A 19 -1.41 -7.16 12.57
N GLY A 20 -1.04 -5.98 12.09
CA GLY A 20 -0.24 -5.79 10.90
C GLY A 20 -0.77 -4.65 10.04
N ARG A 21 0.16 -3.79 9.63
CA ARG A 21 -0.06 -2.69 8.69
C ARG A 21 0.87 -2.83 7.51
N ILE A 22 0.39 -2.41 6.36
CA ILE A 22 1.16 -2.37 5.13
C ILE A 22 0.76 -1.12 4.35
N MET A 23 1.68 -0.62 3.53
CA MET A 23 1.34 0.42 2.57
C MET A 23 0.62 -0.22 1.38
N SER A 24 -0.42 0.44 0.89
CA SER A 24 -1.15 0.02 -0.31
C SER A 24 -0.20 -0.09 -1.51
N MET A 25 -0.43 -1.07 -2.37
CA MET A 25 0.37 -1.22 -3.60
C MET A 25 -0.04 -0.18 -4.67
N PHE A 26 -1.23 0.41 -4.51
CA PHE A 26 -1.78 1.36 -5.47
C PHE A 26 -1.49 2.82 -5.11
N ASN A 27 -1.28 3.13 -3.84
CA ASN A 27 -1.10 4.48 -3.32
C ASN A 27 -0.32 4.46 -1.98
N THR A 28 -0.07 5.61 -1.38
CA THR A 28 0.67 5.70 -0.11
C THR A 28 -0.20 5.52 1.16
N GLU A 29 -1.39 4.93 1.06
CA GLU A 29 -2.29 4.73 2.21
C GLU A 29 -1.78 3.60 3.11
N CYS A 30 -1.97 3.76 4.43
CA CYS A 30 -1.66 2.72 5.39
C CYS A 30 -2.90 1.86 5.65
N ILE A 31 -2.83 0.60 5.23
CA ILE A 31 -3.96 -0.31 5.24
C ILE A 31 -3.67 -1.55 6.09
N CYS A 32 -4.74 -2.17 6.59
CA CYS A 32 -4.62 -3.45 7.29
C CYS A 32 -4.36 -4.60 6.31
N MET A 33 -3.82 -5.71 6.83
CA MET A 33 -3.59 -6.92 6.04
C MET A 33 -4.84 -7.38 5.29
N ALA A 34 -6.02 -7.28 5.88
CA ALA A 34 -7.28 -7.67 5.23
C ALA A 34 -7.62 -6.78 4.02
N CYS A 35 -7.28 -5.49 4.05
CA CYS A 35 -7.46 -4.60 2.91
C CYS A 35 -6.42 -4.90 1.82
N SER A 36 -5.18 -5.20 2.19
CA SER A 36 -4.14 -5.61 1.23
C SER A 36 -4.50 -6.93 0.51
N GLU A 37 -5.09 -7.89 1.21
CA GLU A 37 -5.59 -9.12 0.56
C GLU A 37 -6.74 -8.87 -0.42
N LYS A 38 -7.54 -7.81 -0.20
CA LYS A 38 -8.55 -7.38 -1.19
C LYS A 38 -7.87 -6.71 -2.39
N GLU A 39 -6.83 -5.92 -2.16
CA GLU A 39 -6.04 -5.31 -3.23
C GLU A 39 -5.40 -6.37 -4.14
N LYS A 40 -4.86 -7.44 -3.56
CA LYS A 40 -4.29 -8.56 -4.34
C LYS A 40 -5.27 -9.22 -5.29
N LYS A 41 -6.58 -9.08 -5.05
CA LYS A 41 -7.66 -9.59 -5.91
C LYS A 41 -8.12 -8.57 -6.95
N ASP A 42 -7.65 -7.33 -6.90
CA ASP A 42 -7.94 -6.32 -7.91
C ASP A 42 -7.22 -6.69 -9.22
N LYS A 43 -7.94 -6.58 -10.34
CA LYS A 43 -7.44 -6.86 -11.69
C LYS A 43 -6.18 -6.05 -12.06
N ASP A 44 -6.00 -4.88 -11.43
CA ASP A 44 -4.88 -3.99 -11.69
C ASP A 44 -3.73 -4.19 -10.70
N TYR A 45 -3.82 -5.13 -9.74
CA TYR A 45 -2.77 -5.38 -8.75
C TYR A 45 -1.44 -5.76 -9.41
N ASP A 46 -1.48 -6.66 -10.39
CA ASP A 46 -0.28 -7.06 -11.15
C ASP A 46 0.34 -5.87 -11.90
N LYS A 47 -0.47 -4.91 -12.34
CA LYS A 47 0.03 -3.69 -12.99
C LYS A 47 0.71 -2.79 -11.96
N ALA A 48 0.13 -2.65 -10.78
CA ALA A 48 0.70 -1.86 -9.69
C ALA A 48 2.07 -2.40 -9.27
N VAL A 49 2.18 -3.73 -9.09
CA VAL A 49 3.46 -4.41 -8.76
C VAL A 49 4.48 -4.22 -9.87
N LYS A 50 4.09 -4.34 -11.14
CA LYS A 50 5.00 -4.12 -12.28
C LYS A 50 5.50 -2.69 -12.33
N ALA A 51 4.61 -1.71 -12.17
CA ALA A 51 4.98 -0.30 -12.17
C ALA A 51 5.96 0.02 -11.02
N ASP A 52 5.70 -0.51 -9.82
CA ASP A 52 6.59 -0.35 -8.67
C ASP A 52 7.98 -0.96 -8.93
N HIS A 53 8.03 -2.19 -9.45
CA HIS A 53 9.30 -2.83 -9.83
C HIS A 53 10.05 -2.07 -10.93
N GLU A 54 9.34 -1.48 -11.90
CA GLU A 54 9.96 -0.67 -12.96
C GLU A 54 10.57 0.61 -12.41
N GLU A 55 9.88 1.28 -11.49
CA GLU A 55 10.38 2.49 -10.83
C GLU A 55 11.58 2.18 -9.93
N ILE A 56 11.52 1.09 -9.16
CA ILE A 56 12.66 0.59 -8.37
C ILE A 56 13.87 0.32 -9.27
N LYS A 57 13.67 -0.30 -10.44
CA LYS A 57 14.75 -0.54 -11.41
C LYS A 57 15.35 0.76 -11.96
N LYS A 58 14.57 1.83 -12.07
CA LYS A 58 15.06 3.17 -12.44
C LYS A 58 15.74 3.90 -11.28
N GLY A 59 15.73 3.33 -10.07
CA GLY A 59 16.25 3.94 -8.85
C GLY A 59 15.24 4.82 -8.12
N ASN A 60 13.96 4.79 -8.52
CA ASN A 60 12.88 5.52 -7.86
C ASN A 60 12.19 4.63 -6.82
N TYR A 61 12.67 4.70 -5.58
CA TYR A 61 12.09 3.99 -4.43
C TYR A 61 10.93 4.73 -3.76
N ASN A 62 10.59 5.93 -4.25
CA ASN A 62 9.50 6.76 -3.72
C ASN A 62 8.30 6.77 -4.68
N TYR A 63 8.09 5.68 -5.41
CA TYR A 63 6.95 5.57 -6.30
C TYR A 63 5.66 5.60 -5.48
N LYS A 64 4.75 6.50 -5.87
CA LYS A 64 3.48 6.69 -5.14
C LYS A 64 2.43 5.64 -5.47
N GLY A 65 2.72 4.69 -6.38
CA GLY A 65 1.76 3.73 -6.88
C GLY A 65 0.97 4.25 -8.09
N ILE A 66 0.19 3.37 -8.72
CA ILE A 66 -0.54 3.66 -9.97
C ILE A 66 -1.85 4.44 -9.77
N ARG A 67 -2.32 4.62 -8.53
CA ARG A 67 -3.54 5.36 -8.14
C ARG A 67 -3.24 6.46 -7.09
N GLY A 68 -1.97 6.85 -6.95
CA GLY A 68 -1.48 7.84 -5.96
C GLY A 68 -1.23 9.24 -6.52
#